data_AF-A0A133KNM4-F1
#
_entry.id   AF-A0A133KNM4-F1
#
_cell.length_a   1.000
_cell.length_b   1.000
_cell.length_c   1.000
_cell.angle_alpha   90.00
_cell.angle_beta   90.00
_cell.angle_gamma   90.00
#
_symmetry.space_group_name_H-M   'P 1'
#
loop_
_entity.id
_entity.type
_entity.pdbx_description
1 polymer ?
#
loop_
_entity_poly.entity_id
_entity_poly.type
_entity_poly.pdbx_seq_one_letter_code
_entity_poly.pdbx_strand_id
1 'polypeptide(L)'
;GAMQILINREKVIPGRTVVIVGSSSRTCEISNEMQQAGITVAGIIEERDTFDCPALELQRLKDLNIPLFNGVSQIRVEGKEEVERIQFQTRHGKELSISTELICIDGGLSPIVESNFVLGFQLQFNSGLGNWVPAYDACFHTSAPNVYVAGNAAGITTHSAIIITGLIAGLSAAEALGKYSDKEAVSKQREKWWSELKKVEMAYDSTVYQARIQHVSQFEHGKVKQMS
;
A
#
# COMPACT_ATOMS: atom_id res chain seq x y z
N GLY A 1 -7.29 5.21 -3.09
CA GLY A 1 -6.78 5.63 -4.41
C GLY A 1 -7.67 6.72 -4.99
N ALA A 2 -7.41 7.15 -6.23
CA ALA A 2 -8.16 8.22 -6.90
C ALA A 2 -9.66 7.93 -6.98
N MET A 3 -10.04 6.70 -7.33
CA MET A 3 -11.45 6.29 -7.40
C MET A 3 -12.16 6.47 -6.05
N GLN A 4 -11.51 6.07 -4.96
CA GLN A 4 -12.02 6.26 -3.59
C GLN A 4 -12.29 7.72 -3.26
N ILE A 5 -11.39 8.61 -3.69
CA ILE A 5 -11.53 10.05 -3.46
C ILE A 5 -12.79 10.53 -4.20
N LEU A 6 -12.94 10.17 -5.47
CA LEU A 6 -14.08 10.59 -6.28
C LEU A 6 -15.40 10.12 -5.67
N ILE A 7 -15.56 8.82 -5.39
CA ILE A 7 -16.85 8.28 -4.92
C ILE A 7 -17.13 8.61 -3.44
N ASN A 8 -16.15 8.43 -2.54
CA ASN A 8 -16.41 8.51 -1.11
C ASN A 8 -16.25 9.93 -0.57
N ARG A 9 -15.30 10.71 -1.09
CA ARG A 9 -15.03 12.08 -0.60
C ARG A 9 -15.75 13.13 -1.44
N GLU A 10 -15.53 13.14 -2.75
CA GLU A 10 -16.08 14.16 -3.66
C GLU A 10 -17.54 13.89 -4.06
N LYS A 11 -18.03 12.66 -3.85
CA LYS A 11 -19.37 12.22 -4.26
C LYS A 11 -19.62 12.37 -5.77
N VAL A 12 -18.57 12.14 -6.56
CA VAL A 12 -18.57 12.18 -8.02
C VAL A 12 -18.51 10.77 -8.57
N ILE A 13 -19.37 10.48 -9.55
CA ILE A 13 -19.32 9.26 -10.36
C ILE A 13 -18.56 9.59 -11.65
N PRO A 14 -17.30 9.14 -11.82
CA PRO A 14 -16.48 9.48 -12.99
C PRO A 14 -16.84 8.71 -14.25
N GLY A 15 -17.63 7.64 -14.13
CA GLY A 15 -18.10 6.81 -15.24
C GLY A 15 -19.07 5.75 -14.70
N ARG A 16 -19.93 5.22 -15.57
CA ARG A 16 -20.93 4.20 -15.21
C ARG A 16 -20.42 2.78 -15.34
N THR A 17 -19.42 2.58 -16.20
CA THR A 17 -18.78 1.28 -16.42
C THR A 17 -17.28 1.42 -16.24
N VAL A 18 -16.69 0.48 -15.50
CA VAL A 18 -15.27 0.48 -15.19
C VAL A 18 -14.67 -0.90 -15.37
N VAL A 19 -13.46 -0.95 -15.94
CA VAL A 19 -12.59 -2.12 -15.87
C VAL A 19 -11.40 -1.79 -14.98
N ILE A 20 -11.04 -2.72 -14.10
CA ILE A 20 -9.88 -2.58 -13.22
C ILE A 20 -8.75 -3.46 -13.74
N VAL A 21 -7.56 -2.88 -13.87
CA VAL A 21 -6.32 -3.59 -14.20
C VAL A 21 -5.50 -3.70 -12.92
N GLY A 22 -5.23 -4.93 -12.47
CA GLY A 22 -4.62 -5.26 -11.20
C GLY A 22 -5.64 -5.79 -10.19
N SER A 23 -5.19 -6.67 -9.29
CA SER A 23 -6.07 -7.46 -8.42
C SER A 23 -5.64 -7.52 -6.96
N SER A 24 -5.10 -6.43 -6.40
CA SER A 24 -4.77 -6.42 -4.97
C SER A 24 -6.04 -6.47 -4.11
N SER A 25 -5.86 -6.68 -2.79
CA SER A 25 -6.93 -6.51 -1.80
C SER A 25 -7.71 -5.19 -1.93
N ARG A 26 -7.07 -4.09 -2.35
CA ARG A 26 -7.76 -2.80 -2.56
C ARG A 26 -8.66 -2.80 -3.78
N THR A 27 -8.31 -3.54 -4.84
CA THR A 27 -9.19 -3.75 -5.98
C THR A 27 -10.49 -4.40 -5.53
N CYS A 28 -10.41 -5.37 -4.61
CA CYS A 28 -11.58 -6.05 -4.06
C CYS A 28 -12.46 -5.06 -3.24
N GLU A 29 -11.86 -4.25 -2.38
CA GLU A 29 -12.56 -3.20 -1.60
C GLU A 29 -13.28 -2.18 -2.49
N ILE A 30 -12.55 -1.52 -3.40
CA ILE A 30 -13.12 -0.46 -4.25
C ILE A 30 -14.19 -1.00 -5.20
N SER A 31 -14.07 -2.25 -5.66
CA SER A 31 -15.07 -2.88 -6.53
C SER A 31 -16.43 -2.97 -5.85
N ASN A 32 -16.46 -3.36 -4.58
CA ASN A 32 -17.71 -3.43 -3.82
C ASN A 32 -18.32 -2.03 -3.59
N GLU A 33 -17.50 -1.04 -3.27
CA GLU A 33 -17.98 0.35 -3.09
C GLU A 33 -18.49 0.96 -4.40
N MET A 34 -17.85 0.66 -5.53
CA MET A 34 -18.31 1.08 -6.85
C MET A 34 -19.68 0.47 -7.18
N GLN A 35 -19.88 -0.83 -6.93
CA GLN A 35 -21.18 -1.48 -7.12
C GLN A 35 -22.27 -0.84 -6.25
N GLN A 36 -21.95 -0.54 -4.99
CA GLN A 36 -22.87 0.15 -4.08
C GLN A 36 -23.20 1.59 -4.53
N ALA A 37 -22.25 2.25 -5.19
CA ALA A 37 -22.44 3.57 -5.79
C ALA A 37 -23.17 3.53 -7.17
N GLY A 38 -23.58 2.35 -7.64
CA GLY A 38 -24.26 2.18 -8.92
C GLY A 38 -23.33 2.18 -10.14
N ILE A 39 -22.02 2.01 -9.92
CA ILE A 39 -21.01 1.89 -10.97
C ILE A 39 -20.79 0.41 -11.28
N THR A 40 -20.94 0.03 -12.54
CA THR A 40 -20.76 -1.35 -12.99
C THR A 40 -19.28 -1.66 -13.17
N VAL A 41 -18.76 -2.58 -12.36
CA VAL A 41 -17.42 -3.17 -12.58
C VAL A 41 -17.53 -4.22 -13.67
N ALA A 42 -17.21 -3.84 -14.91
CA ALA A 42 -17.36 -4.66 -16.11
C ALA A 42 -16.31 -5.78 -16.19
N GLY A 43 -15.22 -5.67 -15.45
CA GLY A 43 -14.24 -6.74 -15.28
C GLY A 43 -13.03 -6.33 -14.44
N ILE A 44 -12.36 -7.32 -13.88
CA ILE A 44 -11.05 -7.18 -13.24
C ILE A 44 -10.07 -8.05 -14.03
N ILE A 45 -8.97 -7.43 -14.45
CA ILE A 45 -7.97 -7.99 -15.34
C ILE A 45 -6.63 -8.02 -14.62
N GLU A 46 -5.96 -9.17 -14.64
CA GLU A 46 -4.68 -9.41 -13.98
C GLU A 46 -3.68 -10.04 -14.96
N GLU A 47 -2.51 -9.42 -15.09
CA GLU A 47 -1.44 -9.93 -15.96
C GLU A 47 -0.82 -11.21 -15.40
N ARG A 48 -0.73 -11.32 -14.07
CA ARG A 48 -0.19 -12.52 -13.40
C ARG A 48 -1.14 -13.72 -13.54
N ASP A 49 -0.57 -14.91 -13.44
CA ASP A 49 -1.35 -16.15 -13.47
C ASP A 49 -2.26 -16.36 -12.25
N THR A 50 -2.08 -15.57 -11.20
CA THR A 50 -2.84 -15.59 -9.96
C THR A 50 -3.28 -14.19 -9.59
N PHE A 51 -4.45 -14.07 -8.96
CA PHE A 51 -4.89 -12.82 -8.36
C PHE A 51 -4.15 -12.54 -7.06
N ASP A 52 -3.86 -11.27 -6.79
CA ASP A 52 -3.14 -10.78 -5.59
C ASP A 52 -4.10 -10.39 -4.45
N CYS A 53 -5.31 -10.93 -4.48
CA CYS A 53 -6.36 -10.68 -3.50
C CYS A 53 -6.64 -11.96 -2.70
N PRO A 54 -6.88 -11.88 -1.39
CA PRO A 54 -7.22 -13.05 -0.57
C PRO A 54 -8.43 -13.83 -1.10
N ALA A 55 -8.44 -15.15 -0.92
CA ALA A 55 -9.47 -16.03 -1.47
C ALA A 55 -10.91 -15.64 -1.07
N LEU A 56 -11.11 -15.17 0.16
CA LEU A 56 -12.42 -14.72 0.64
C LEU A 56 -12.91 -13.47 -0.09
N GLU A 57 -12.02 -12.51 -0.31
CA GLU A 57 -12.31 -11.28 -1.05
C GLU A 57 -12.60 -11.58 -2.53
N LEU A 58 -11.82 -12.48 -3.15
CA LEU A 58 -12.10 -12.97 -4.50
C LEU A 58 -13.46 -13.65 -4.62
N GLN A 59 -13.87 -14.41 -3.60
CA GLN A 59 -15.19 -15.03 -3.59
C GLN A 59 -16.30 -13.97 -3.57
N ARG A 60 -16.15 -12.89 -2.79
CA ARG A 60 -17.12 -11.77 -2.79
C ARG A 60 -17.28 -11.14 -4.17
N LEU A 61 -16.18 -10.96 -4.91
CA LEU A 61 -16.24 -10.44 -6.29
C LEU A 61 -17.03 -11.36 -7.23
N LYS A 62 -16.88 -12.68 -7.06
CA LYS A 62 -17.67 -13.67 -7.83
C LYS A 62 -19.15 -13.63 -7.45
N ASP A 63 -19.46 -13.48 -6.17
CA ASP A 63 -20.84 -13.37 -5.68
C ASP A 63 -21.54 -12.10 -6.23
N LEU A 64 -20.76 -11.05 -6.53
CA LEU A 64 -21.19 -9.84 -7.22
C LEU A 64 -21.25 -9.99 -8.76
N ASN A 65 -21.01 -11.19 -9.30
CA ASN A 65 -20.96 -11.49 -10.74
C ASN A 65 -19.95 -10.63 -11.53
N ILE A 66 -18.86 -10.18 -10.89
CA ILE A 66 -17.82 -9.41 -11.57
C ILE A 66 -16.93 -10.37 -12.37
N PRO A 67 -16.78 -10.17 -13.71
CA PRO A 67 -15.88 -11.00 -14.51
C PRO A 67 -14.42 -10.85 -14.08
N LEU A 68 -13.73 -11.96 -13.86
CA LEU A 68 -12.34 -12.00 -13.44
C LEU A 68 -11.47 -12.68 -14.52
N PHE A 69 -10.40 -12.02 -14.94
CA PHE A 69 -9.46 -12.52 -15.94
C PHE A 69 -8.03 -12.44 -15.38
N ASN A 70 -7.30 -13.56 -15.40
CA ASN A 70 -5.89 -13.65 -14.98
C ASN A 70 -5.02 -14.30 -16.05
N GLY A 71 -3.70 -14.05 -15.99
CA GLY A 71 -2.75 -14.46 -17.02
C GLY A 71 -3.06 -13.77 -18.35
N VAL A 72 -3.52 -12.52 -18.29
CA VAL A 72 -3.81 -11.76 -19.51
C VAL A 72 -2.54 -11.12 -20.07
N SER A 73 -2.54 -10.82 -21.36
CA SER A 73 -1.45 -10.12 -22.03
C SER A 73 -2.00 -9.21 -23.14
N GLN A 74 -1.11 -8.46 -23.80
CA GLN A 74 -1.47 -7.57 -24.93
C GLN A 74 -2.59 -6.58 -24.57
N ILE A 75 -2.57 -6.04 -23.34
CA ILE A 75 -3.59 -5.11 -22.88
C ILE A 75 -3.51 -3.81 -23.68
N ARG A 76 -4.62 -3.38 -24.26
CA ARG A 76 -4.75 -2.15 -25.05
C ARG A 76 -6.02 -1.43 -24.65
N VAL A 77 -5.93 -0.13 -24.40
CA VAL A 77 -7.08 0.74 -24.21
C VAL A 77 -7.32 1.47 -25.51
N GLU A 78 -8.56 1.44 -26.01
CA GLU A 78 -8.95 2.07 -27.28
C GLU A 78 -10.08 3.07 -27.06
N GLY A 79 -10.06 4.12 -27.88
CA GLY A 79 -11.10 5.13 -27.98
C GLY A 79 -10.57 6.36 -28.72
N LYS A 80 -11.47 7.25 -29.12
CA LYS A 80 -11.09 8.43 -29.92
C LYS A 80 -10.75 9.64 -29.05
N GLU A 81 -11.70 10.09 -28.24
CA GLU A 81 -11.57 11.26 -27.35
C GLU A 81 -11.58 10.86 -25.87
N GLU A 82 -12.14 9.70 -25.57
CA GLU A 82 -12.24 9.09 -24.25
C GLU A 82 -12.06 7.58 -24.34
N VAL A 83 -12.01 6.89 -23.19
CA VAL A 83 -11.97 5.42 -23.17
C VAL A 83 -13.30 4.87 -23.68
N GLU A 84 -13.24 4.01 -24.68
CA GLU A 84 -14.42 3.30 -25.19
C GLU A 84 -14.36 1.80 -24.89
N ARG A 85 -13.16 1.22 -24.86
CA ARG A 85 -12.96 -0.21 -24.59
C ARG A 85 -11.55 -0.54 -24.14
N ILE A 86 -11.42 -1.72 -23.56
CA ILE A 86 -10.15 -2.39 -23.29
C ILE A 86 -10.13 -3.75 -23.99
N GLN A 87 -9.04 -4.03 -24.70
CA GLN A 87 -8.75 -5.29 -25.37
C GLN A 87 -7.59 -5.98 -24.69
N PHE A 88 -7.64 -7.31 -24.64
CA PHE A 88 -6.57 -8.12 -24.08
C PHE A 88 -6.65 -9.56 -24.60
N GLN A 89 -5.54 -10.27 -24.51
CA GLN A 89 -5.45 -11.68 -24.81
C GLN A 89 -5.50 -12.48 -23.51
N THR A 90 -6.41 -13.45 -23.42
CA THR A 90 -6.48 -14.40 -22.29
C THR A 90 -5.28 -15.36 -22.30
N ARG A 91 -5.04 -16.05 -21.18
CA ARG A 91 -4.03 -17.12 -21.08
C ARG A 91 -4.12 -18.22 -22.15
N HIS A 92 -5.30 -18.43 -22.74
CA HIS A 92 -5.52 -19.43 -23.78
C HIS A 92 -5.39 -18.85 -25.20
N GLY A 93 -4.86 -17.63 -25.34
CA GLY A 93 -4.64 -16.97 -26.62
C GLY A 93 -5.88 -16.32 -27.24
N LYS A 94 -7.06 -16.44 -26.61
CA LYS A 94 -8.30 -15.79 -27.08
C LYS A 94 -8.24 -14.28 -26.84
N GLU A 95 -8.46 -13.49 -27.87
CA GLU A 95 -8.67 -12.05 -27.78
C GLU A 95 -10.08 -11.73 -27.25
N LEU A 96 -10.16 -10.85 -26.27
CA LEU A 96 -11.39 -10.33 -25.70
C LEU A 96 -11.38 -8.81 -25.71
N SER A 97 -12.57 -8.22 -25.76
CA SER A 97 -12.80 -6.79 -25.67
C SER A 97 -13.94 -6.52 -24.69
N ILE A 98 -13.76 -5.54 -23.82
CA ILE A 98 -14.78 -5.08 -22.87
C ILE A 98 -15.04 -3.59 -23.14
N SER A 99 -16.29 -3.24 -23.45
CA SER A 99 -16.73 -1.84 -23.54
C SER A 99 -16.74 -1.22 -22.14
N THR A 100 -16.12 -0.06 -21.97
CA THR A 100 -16.01 0.60 -20.67
C THR A 100 -15.73 2.09 -20.84
N GLU A 101 -16.25 2.91 -19.94
CA GLU A 101 -16.03 4.36 -19.92
C GLU A 101 -14.80 4.75 -19.08
N LEU A 102 -14.40 3.88 -18.15
CA LEU A 102 -13.31 4.15 -17.21
C LEU A 102 -12.37 2.94 -17.09
N ILE A 103 -11.07 3.22 -16.92
CA ILE A 103 -10.07 2.24 -16.49
C ILE A 103 -9.53 2.67 -15.13
N CYS A 104 -9.59 1.77 -14.16
CA CYS A 104 -8.90 1.90 -12.88
C CYS A 104 -7.63 1.06 -12.91
N ILE A 105 -6.49 1.66 -12.58
CA ILE A 105 -5.20 0.94 -12.53
C ILE A 105 -4.79 0.76 -11.07
N ASP A 106 -4.62 -0.49 -10.67
CA ASP A 106 -4.03 -0.91 -9.41
C ASP A 106 -2.58 -1.37 -9.64
N GLY A 107 -1.67 -0.39 -9.71
CA GLY A 107 -0.24 -0.60 -9.96
C GLY A 107 0.59 -0.86 -8.69
N GLY A 108 -0.06 -1.13 -7.56
CA GLY A 108 0.59 -1.21 -6.25
C GLY A 108 0.82 0.15 -5.59
N LEU A 109 1.56 0.13 -4.48
CA LEU A 109 1.83 1.32 -3.66
C LEU A 109 3.33 1.51 -3.48
N SER A 110 3.73 2.76 -3.33
CA SER A 110 5.09 3.14 -2.92
C SER A 110 5.00 4.26 -1.89
N PRO A 111 5.91 4.31 -0.90
CA PRO A 111 6.01 5.43 0.02
C PRO A 111 6.23 6.75 -0.74
N ILE A 112 5.59 7.82 -0.25
CA ILE A 112 5.83 9.18 -0.75
C ILE A 112 7.11 9.69 -0.08
N VAL A 113 8.17 9.88 -0.88
CA VAL A 113 9.54 10.14 -0.39
C VAL A 113 10.04 11.53 -0.78
N GLU A 114 9.26 12.31 -1.50
CA GLU A 114 9.59 13.66 -1.98
C GLU A 114 9.81 14.66 -0.83
N SER A 115 9.24 14.39 0.35
CA SER A 115 9.51 15.18 1.56
C SER A 115 11.01 15.17 1.92
N ASN A 116 11.78 14.20 1.43
CA ASN A 116 13.22 14.19 1.55
C ASN A 116 13.89 15.44 0.98
N PHE A 117 13.40 15.99 -0.14
CA PHE A 117 14.01 17.17 -0.76
C PHE A 117 14.02 18.40 0.15
N VAL A 118 13.13 18.42 1.15
CA VAL A 118 13.02 19.48 2.15
C VAL A 118 13.65 19.08 3.49
N LEU A 119 13.46 17.82 3.91
CA LEU A 119 13.84 17.35 5.24
C LEU A 119 15.24 16.71 5.32
N GLY A 120 15.82 16.30 4.19
CA GLY A 120 17.21 15.85 4.08
C GLY A 120 17.52 14.49 4.72
N PHE A 121 16.56 13.57 4.79
CA PHE A 121 16.80 12.21 5.29
C PHE A 121 17.32 11.26 4.19
N GLN A 122 18.12 10.28 4.53
CA GLN A 122 18.56 9.25 3.59
C GLN A 122 17.39 8.34 3.20
N LEU A 123 17.40 7.86 1.96
CA LEU A 123 16.51 6.82 1.46
C LEU A 123 17.25 5.49 1.42
N GLN A 124 16.53 4.42 1.72
CA GLN A 124 17.01 3.05 1.68
C GLN A 124 16.02 2.23 0.86
N PHE A 125 16.56 1.38 -0.02
CA PHE A 125 15.74 0.51 -0.85
C PHE A 125 15.41 -0.80 -0.11
N ASN A 126 14.12 -1.10 -0.01
CA ASN A 126 13.59 -2.33 0.56
C ASN A 126 12.29 -2.71 -0.17
N SER A 127 12.35 -3.74 -1.01
CA SER A 127 11.19 -4.18 -1.81
C SER A 127 10.02 -4.66 -0.95
N GLY A 128 10.29 -5.28 0.20
CA GLY A 128 9.26 -5.74 1.14
C GLY A 128 8.51 -4.62 1.87
N LEU A 129 8.96 -3.37 1.73
CA LEU A 129 8.33 -2.17 2.27
C LEU A 129 7.83 -1.21 1.18
N GLY A 130 7.80 -1.64 -0.08
CA GLY A 130 7.35 -0.79 -1.20
C GLY A 130 8.46 0.06 -1.84
N ASN A 131 9.69 -0.50 -1.90
CA ASN A 131 10.85 0.06 -2.59
C ASN A 131 11.60 1.14 -1.79
N TRP A 132 11.54 2.41 -2.20
CA TRP A 132 12.27 3.48 -1.54
C TRP A 132 11.54 3.93 -0.27
N VAL A 133 12.23 3.83 0.87
CA VAL A 133 11.70 4.17 2.20
C VAL A 133 12.71 5.07 2.91
N PRO A 134 12.31 6.04 3.74
CA PRO A 134 13.23 6.76 4.62
C PRO A 134 14.06 5.77 5.45
N ALA A 135 15.36 6.02 5.60
CA ALA A 135 16.19 5.25 6.52
C ALA A 135 15.87 5.69 7.95
N TYR A 136 15.45 4.74 8.81
CA TYR A 136 15.01 5.01 10.18
C TYR A 136 15.35 3.87 11.14
N ASP A 137 15.43 4.17 12.44
CA ASP A 137 15.79 3.21 13.50
C ASP A 137 14.56 2.65 14.26
N ALA A 138 14.80 1.87 15.32
CA ALA A 138 13.72 1.28 16.13
C ALA A 138 12.79 2.32 16.81
N CYS A 139 13.19 3.59 16.86
CA CYS A 139 12.37 4.69 17.35
C CYS A 139 11.54 5.35 16.23
N PHE A 140 11.65 4.85 14.99
CA PHE A 140 11.18 5.49 13.77
C PHE A 140 11.79 6.89 13.55
N HIS A 141 12.97 7.13 14.15
CA HIS A 141 13.75 8.34 13.93
C HIS A 141 14.56 8.18 12.64
N THR A 142 14.41 9.13 11.72
CA THR A 142 15.11 9.08 10.43
C THR A 142 16.58 9.49 10.58
N SER A 143 17.35 9.43 9.49
CA SER A 143 18.70 10.02 9.44
C SER A 143 18.74 11.54 9.57
N ALA A 144 17.63 12.24 9.30
CA ALA A 144 17.56 13.67 9.55
C ALA A 144 17.29 13.94 11.05
N PRO A 145 18.01 14.89 11.68
CA PRO A 145 17.77 15.26 13.07
C PRO A 145 16.32 15.70 13.30
N ASN A 146 15.71 15.24 14.38
CA ASN A 146 14.34 15.60 14.79
C ASN A 146 13.22 15.24 13.79
N VAL A 147 13.50 14.42 12.77
CA VAL A 147 12.50 13.96 11.80
C VAL A 147 12.16 12.50 12.05
N TYR A 148 10.87 12.23 12.29
CA TYR A 148 10.34 10.88 12.52
C TYR A 148 9.38 10.51 11.39
N VAL A 149 9.30 9.22 11.08
CA VAL A 149 8.46 8.70 9.99
C VAL A 149 7.44 7.69 10.52
N ALA A 150 6.23 7.69 9.97
CA ALA A 150 5.18 6.76 10.37
C ALA A 150 4.24 6.42 9.21
N GLY A 151 3.41 5.41 9.42
CA GLY A 151 2.45 4.92 8.45
C GLY A 151 3.12 4.38 7.20
N ASN A 152 2.45 4.50 6.05
CA ASN A 152 2.97 4.02 4.77
C ASN A 152 4.23 4.77 4.30
N ALA A 153 4.54 5.93 4.87
CA ALA A 153 5.82 6.59 4.61
C ALA A 153 6.98 5.79 5.23
N ALA A 154 6.74 5.03 6.31
CA ALA A 154 7.70 4.12 6.91
C ALA A 154 7.66 2.71 6.28
N GLY A 155 7.07 2.57 5.08
CA GLY A 155 6.91 1.30 4.38
C GLY A 155 5.47 0.84 4.30
N ILE A 156 5.08 0.30 3.14
CA ILE A 156 3.71 -0.15 2.86
C ILE A 156 3.30 -1.27 3.81
N THR A 157 2.18 -1.09 4.51
CA THR A 157 1.67 -2.04 5.49
C THR A 157 0.16 -1.92 5.68
N THR A 158 -0.40 -2.68 6.62
CA THR A 158 -1.83 -2.69 6.96
C THR A 158 -2.25 -1.48 7.77
N HIS A 159 -3.56 -1.18 7.78
CA HIS A 159 -4.11 -0.07 8.56
C HIS A 159 -3.76 -0.13 10.05
N SER A 160 -3.87 -1.31 10.67
CA SER A 160 -3.53 -1.50 12.08
C SER A 160 -2.05 -1.22 12.35
N ALA A 161 -1.16 -1.70 11.47
CA ALA A 161 0.27 -1.44 11.56
C ALA A 161 0.59 0.05 11.40
N ILE A 162 -0.08 0.76 10.47
CA ILE A 162 0.07 2.21 10.26
C ILE A 162 -0.16 2.96 11.57
N ILE A 163 -1.23 2.64 12.31
CA ILE A 163 -1.53 3.28 13.60
C ILE A 163 -0.40 3.02 14.60
N ILE A 164 0.07 1.78 14.72
CA ILE A 164 1.11 1.40 15.68
C ILE A 164 2.44 2.09 15.36
N THR A 165 2.84 2.18 14.09
CA THR A 165 4.05 2.95 13.71
C THR A 165 3.94 4.42 14.09
N GLY A 166 2.74 5.02 13.96
CA GLY A 166 2.47 6.38 14.42
C GLY A 166 2.58 6.55 15.94
N LEU A 167 2.09 5.57 16.70
CA LEU A 167 2.22 5.56 18.16
C LEU A 167 3.69 5.51 18.58
N ILE A 168 4.49 4.62 17.97
CA ILE A 168 5.92 4.51 18.26
C ILE A 168 6.66 5.80 17.90
N ALA A 169 6.47 6.31 16.68
CA ALA A 169 7.12 7.53 16.21
C ALA A 169 6.77 8.75 17.09
N GLY A 170 5.48 8.89 17.44
CA GLY A 170 4.99 9.98 18.29
C GLY A 170 5.55 9.92 19.72
N LEU A 171 5.58 8.73 20.32
CA LEU A 171 6.19 8.52 21.64
C LEU A 171 7.69 8.85 21.62
N SER A 172 8.41 8.40 20.59
CA SER A 172 9.84 8.67 20.44
C SER A 172 10.13 10.16 20.25
N ALA A 173 9.31 10.88 19.47
CA ALA A 173 9.44 12.32 19.31
C ALA A 173 9.18 13.06 20.64
N ALA A 174 8.14 12.67 21.38
CA ALA A 174 7.83 13.26 22.68
C ALA A 174 8.91 12.96 23.75
N GLU A 175 9.51 11.77 23.72
CA GLU A 175 10.68 11.44 24.54
C GLU A 175 11.89 12.32 24.22
N ALA A 176 12.22 12.51 22.94
CA ALA A 176 13.32 13.37 22.52
C ALA A 176 13.13 14.83 22.94
N LEU A 177 11.88 15.29 23.05
CA LEU A 177 11.51 16.62 23.57
C LEU A 177 11.49 16.70 25.12
N GLY A 178 11.87 15.64 25.82
CA GLY A 178 11.93 15.61 27.28
C GLY A 178 10.56 15.64 27.95
N LYS A 179 9.49 15.17 27.28
CA LYS A 179 8.12 15.20 27.84
C LYS A 179 7.83 14.08 28.83
N TYR A 180 8.75 13.14 29.02
CA TYR A 180 8.61 12.03 29.95
C TYR A 180 9.74 12.05 30.99
N SER A 181 9.35 11.99 32.26
CA SER A 181 10.29 11.84 33.39
C SER A 181 10.72 10.39 33.59
N ASP A 182 9.83 9.44 33.34
CA ASP A 182 10.10 8.01 33.46
C ASP A 182 10.46 7.40 32.10
N LYS A 183 11.77 7.36 31.80
CA LYS A 183 12.29 6.78 30.56
C LYS A 183 12.11 5.26 30.48
N GLU A 184 12.07 4.58 31.62
CA GLU A 184 11.90 3.13 31.65
C GLU A 184 10.48 2.74 31.23
N ALA A 185 9.48 3.48 31.71
CA ALA A 185 8.09 3.31 31.28
C ALA A 185 7.92 3.56 29.77
N VAL A 186 8.59 4.59 29.22
CA VAL A 186 8.58 4.88 27.78
C VAL A 186 9.18 3.72 26.98
N SER A 187 10.34 3.18 27.41
CA SER A 187 10.97 2.03 26.75
C SER A 187 10.05 0.80 26.73
N LYS A 188 9.46 0.45 27.89
CA LYS A 188 8.52 -0.67 28.01
C LYS A 188 7.29 -0.49 27.11
N GLN A 189 6.76 0.73 27.02
CA GLN A 189 5.62 1.03 26.16
C GLN A 189 5.97 0.90 24.67
N ARG A 190 7.17 1.32 24.27
CA ARG A 190 7.69 1.13 22.91
C ARG A 190 7.84 -0.35 22.58
N GLU A 191 8.44 -1.14 23.47
CA GLU A 191 8.60 -2.60 23.30
C GLU A 191 7.25 -3.30 23.14
N LYS A 192 6.25 -2.91 23.94
CA LYS A 192 4.88 -3.41 23.81
C LYS A 192 4.31 -3.14 22.41
N TRP A 193 4.46 -1.93 21.90
CA TRP A 193 3.97 -1.61 20.56
C TRP A 193 4.74 -2.30 19.44
N TRP A 194 6.04 -2.52 19.58
CA TRP A 194 6.78 -3.38 18.64
C TRP A 194 6.26 -4.83 18.64
N SER A 195 5.91 -5.36 19.81
CA SER A 195 5.27 -6.67 19.92
C SER A 195 3.91 -6.71 19.24
N GLU A 196 3.08 -5.67 19.39
CA GLU A 196 1.81 -5.58 18.68
C GLU A 196 1.99 -5.38 17.17
N LEU A 197 2.96 -4.56 16.74
CA LEU A 197 3.30 -4.36 15.34
C LEU A 197 3.67 -5.70 14.67
N LYS A 198 4.51 -6.48 15.34
CA LYS A 198 4.86 -7.84 14.92
C LYS A 198 3.63 -8.70 14.69
N LYS A 199 2.70 -8.74 15.65
CA LYS A 199 1.49 -9.57 15.55
C LYS A 199 0.64 -9.17 14.34
N VAL A 200 0.38 -7.88 14.15
CA VAL A 200 -0.51 -7.41 13.07
C VAL A 200 0.11 -7.54 11.69
N GLU A 201 1.41 -7.29 11.55
CA GLU A 201 2.10 -7.46 10.26
C GLU A 201 2.24 -8.95 9.91
N MET A 202 2.66 -9.79 10.87
CA MET A 202 2.79 -11.24 10.62
C MET A 202 1.46 -11.94 10.34
N ALA A 203 0.34 -11.44 10.87
CA ALA A 203 -0.99 -11.98 10.60
C ALA A 203 -1.47 -11.69 9.16
N TYR A 204 -0.96 -10.63 8.53
CA TYR A 204 -1.33 -10.25 7.17
C TYR A 204 -0.32 -10.80 6.15
N ASP A 205 0.94 -10.45 6.32
CA ASP A 205 2.06 -10.89 5.50
C ASP A 205 3.34 -10.90 6.33
N SER A 206 3.83 -12.11 6.61
CA SER A 206 5.04 -12.33 7.39
C SER A 206 6.28 -11.66 6.80
N THR A 207 6.31 -11.39 5.49
CA THR A 207 7.45 -10.77 4.81
C THR A 207 7.60 -9.29 5.17
N VAL A 208 6.50 -8.58 5.42
CA VAL A 208 6.51 -7.14 5.73
C VAL A 208 7.25 -6.88 7.04
N TYR A 209 6.96 -7.65 8.10
CA TYR A 209 7.64 -7.48 9.38
C TYR A 209 9.14 -7.81 9.28
N GLN A 210 9.51 -8.87 8.55
CA GLN A 210 10.91 -9.23 8.35
C GLN A 210 11.66 -8.14 7.58
N ALA A 211 11.05 -7.61 6.52
CA ALA A 211 11.57 -6.49 5.75
C ALA A 211 11.76 -5.25 6.64
N ARG A 212 10.82 -4.97 7.56
CA ARG A 212 10.93 -3.87 8.52
C ARG A 212 12.09 -4.02 9.49
N ILE A 213 12.27 -5.21 10.07
CA ILE A 213 13.37 -5.46 11.00
C ILE A 213 14.72 -5.38 10.27
N GLN A 214 14.80 -5.93 9.06
CA GLN A 214 15.98 -5.79 8.21
C GLN A 214 16.27 -4.31 7.90
N HIS A 215 15.23 -3.52 7.59
CA HIS A 215 15.35 -2.10 7.28
C HIS A 215 15.99 -1.31 8.43
N VAL A 216 15.44 -1.49 9.64
CA VAL A 216 15.93 -0.87 10.88
C VAL A 216 17.37 -1.30 11.17
N SER A 217 17.64 -2.60 11.11
CA SER A 217 18.97 -3.14 11.37
C SER A 217 20.02 -2.59 10.41
N GLN A 218 19.73 -2.51 9.10
CA GLN A 218 20.63 -1.97 8.10
C GLN A 218 21.02 -0.51 8.39
N PHE A 219 20.05 0.32 8.79
CA PHE A 219 20.30 1.70 9.14
C PHE A 219 21.16 1.85 10.41
N GLU A 220 20.83 1.08 11.45
CA GLU A 220 21.57 1.10 12.72
C GLU A 220 23.02 0.63 12.56
N HIS A 221 23.27 -0.44 11.78
CA HIS A 221 24.64 -0.86 11.44
C HIS A 221 25.39 0.20 10.63
N GLY A 222 24.70 0.94 9.77
CA GLY A 222 25.26 2.07 9.02
C GLY A 222 25.73 3.21 9.92
N LYS A 223 24.95 3.56 10.97
CA LYS A 223 25.34 4.56 11.98
C LYS A 223 26.64 4.17 12.68
N VAL A 224 26.80 2.91 13.10
CA VAL A 224 27.98 2.43 13.83
C VAL A 224 29.27 2.57 12.99
N LYS A 225 29.21 2.28 11.68
CA LYS A 225 30.38 2.41 10.78
C LYS A 225 30.80 3.86 10.48
N GLN A 226 29.91 4.84 10.65
CA GLN A 226 30.24 6.26 10.45
C GLN A 226 30.85 6.90 11.71
N MET A 227 30.75 6.24 12.86
CA MET A 227 31.31 6.71 14.14
C MET A 227 32.68 6.09 14.48
N SER A 228 33.13 5.12 13.69
CA SER A 228 34.44 4.44 13.79
C SER A 228 35.43 4.98 12.75
#